data_AF-A0A140D620-F1
#
_entry.id   AF-A0A140D620-F1
#
_cell.length_a   1.000
_cell.length_b   1.000
_cell.length_c   1.000
_cell.angle_alpha   90.00
_cell.angle_beta   90.00
_cell.angle_gamma   90.00
#
_symmetry.space_group_name_H-M   'P 1'
#
loop_
_entity.id
_entity.type
_entity.pdbx_description
1 polymer ?
#
loop_
_entity_poly.entity_id
_entity_poly.type
_entity_poly.pdbx_seq_one_letter_code
_entity_poly.pdbx_strand_id
1 'polypeptide(L)'
;LHNTHWGMVCPAETPEGQACGLVKNLSLMAYISVGTPSAPIVEFLEEWGMENLEETSSEMSKGTKVFVNGVWQGIHRDPAHLVGTVKRLRRQGDISSEVSVVRDVRERELRIFTDAGRVCRPLFIVEDQKLVLTKDNVAQLQIEDGMEEEDGQQRLTWTDLLESGIVEYLDAEEEETVMICMTPEDLEMSRMFQETGQVQADQYDPSATVKGTMGMSTHTWTHCEIHPAMILGICASIIPFPDHNQSPRNTYQSAMGKQAM
;
A
#
# COMPACT_ATOMS: atom_id res chain seq x y z
N LEU A 1 -6.20 3.66 19.70
CA LEU A 1 -5.66 3.69 18.32
C LEU A 1 -4.61 2.59 18.22
N HIS A 2 -4.64 1.75 17.18
CA HIS A 2 -3.65 0.69 16.95
C HIS A 2 -2.80 1.06 15.73
N ASN A 3 -1.55 0.62 15.66
CA ASN A 3 -0.63 1.01 14.58
C ASN A 3 -1.13 0.56 13.19
N THR A 4 -1.78 -0.60 13.12
CA THR A 4 -2.41 -1.12 11.89
C THR A 4 -3.57 -0.28 11.37
N HIS A 5 -3.99 0.77 12.09
CA HIS A 5 -4.99 1.71 11.58
C HIS A 5 -4.38 2.76 10.65
N TRP A 6 -3.06 2.94 10.65
CA TRP A 6 -2.41 4.01 9.89
C TRP A 6 -2.71 3.88 8.39
N GLY A 7 -3.19 4.96 7.80
CA GLY A 7 -3.58 5.03 6.39
C GLY A 7 -4.88 4.34 5.99
N MET A 8 -5.48 3.52 6.85
CA MET A 8 -6.78 2.88 6.59
C MET A 8 -7.93 3.56 7.35
N VAL A 9 -7.67 4.04 8.56
CA VAL A 9 -8.67 4.62 9.45
C VAL A 9 -8.18 5.99 9.94
N CYS A 10 -9.09 6.96 9.95
CA CYS A 10 -8.81 8.28 10.48
C CYS A 10 -8.39 8.21 11.96
N PRO A 11 -7.25 8.81 12.35
CA PRO A 11 -6.77 8.77 13.73
C PRO A 11 -7.57 9.69 14.67
N ALA A 12 -8.22 10.73 14.15
CA ALA A 12 -8.87 11.76 14.96
C ALA A 12 -10.41 11.65 14.99
N GLU A 13 -11.03 11.07 13.97
CA GLU A 13 -12.48 11.10 13.78
C GLU A 13 -13.17 9.92 14.49
N THR A 14 -13.44 10.11 15.78
CA THR A 14 -14.22 9.16 16.61
C THR A 14 -15.15 9.92 17.56
N PRO A 15 -16.33 9.40 17.92
CA PRO A 15 -17.23 10.06 18.86
C PRO A 15 -16.63 10.23 20.25
N GLU A 16 -17.01 11.30 20.93
CA GLU A 16 -16.70 11.49 22.34
C GLU A 16 -17.52 10.53 23.23
N GLY A 17 -16.94 10.13 24.37
CA GLY A 17 -17.64 9.34 25.38
C GLY A 17 -17.65 7.84 25.13
N GLN A 18 -18.81 7.19 25.30
CA GLN A 18 -18.93 5.73 25.42
C GLN A 18 -18.50 4.97 24.15
N ALA A 19 -18.66 5.56 22.97
CA ALA A 19 -18.32 4.94 21.68
C ALA A 19 -16.91 5.29 21.19
N CYS A 20 -16.08 5.91 22.03
CA CYS A 20 -14.72 6.31 21.69
C CYS A 20 -13.89 5.11 21.23
N GLY A 21 -13.42 5.15 19.98
CA GLY A 21 -12.62 4.08 19.36
C GLY A 21 -13.42 2.87 18.85
N LEU A 22 -14.72 2.78 19.16
CA LEU A 22 -15.63 1.77 18.60
C LEU A 22 -16.12 2.20 17.23
N VAL A 23 -16.57 3.45 17.10
CA VAL A 23 -16.94 4.03 15.81
C VAL A 23 -15.69 4.63 15.18
N LYS A 24 -15.37 4.15 13.98
CA LYS A 24 -14.21 4.52 13.17
C LYS A 24 -14.68 5.04 11.82
N ASN A 25 -13.89 5.91 11.21
CA ASN A 25 -14.15 6.45 9.88
C ASN A 25 -12.97 6.09 8.99
N LEU A 26 -13.26 5.68 7.75
CA LEU A 26 -12.24 5.38 6.74
C LEU A 26 -11.38 6.62 6.46
N SER A 27 -10.12 6.39 6.13
CA SER A 27 -9.26 7.44 5.58
C SER A 27 -9.73 7.86 4.18
N LEU A 28 -9.26 8.99 3.67
CA LEU A 28 -9.67 9.51 2.35
C LEU A 28 -9.36 8.55 1.20
N MET A 29 -8.26 7.80 1.29
CA MET A 29 -7.82 6.85 0.26
C MET A 29 -8.09 5.39 0.61
N ALA A 30 -8.78 5.11 1.73
CA ALA A 30 -9.13 3.75 2.06
C ALA A 30 -10.14 3.19 1.06
N TYR A 31 -9.82 2.00 0.54
CA TYR A 31 -10.65 1.23 -0.37
C TYR A 31 -11.10 -0.05 0.34
N ILE A 32 -12.35 -0.48 0.12
CA ILE A 32 -12.84 -1.76 0.65
C ILE A 32 -12.90 -2.75 -0.51
N SER A 33 -12.23 -3.90 -0.37
CA SER A 33 -12.26 -4.95 -1.38
C SER A 33 -13.69 -5.45 -1.61
N VAL A 34 -14.07 -5.58 -2.88
CA VAL A 34 -15.34 -6.18 -3.30
C VAL A 34 -15.23 -7.70 -3.35
N GLY A 35 -14.00 -8.21 -3.50
CA GLY A 35 -13.68 -9.62 -3.57
C GLY A 35 -13.76 -10.17 -4.99
N THR A 36 -12.97 -11.20 -5.25
CA THR A 36 -12.89 -11.87 -6.54
C THR A 36 -12.95 -13.38 -6.39
N PRO A 37 -13.48 -14.11 -7.39
CA PRO A 37 -13.49 -15.57 -7.37
C PRO A 37 -12.08 -16.13 -7.18
N SER A 38 -11.92 -17.07 -6.23
CA SER A 38 -10.60 -17.64 -5.92
C SER A 38 -10.18 -18.77 -6.88
N ALA A 39 -11.12 -19.34 -7.64
CA ALA A 39 -10.84 -20.49 -8.52
C ALA A 39 -9.73 -20.21 -9.55
N PRO A 40 -9.71 -19.08 -10.28
CA PRO A 40 -8.63 -18.78 -11.23
C PRO A 40 -7.25 -18.66 -10.57
N ILE A 41 -7.20 -18.18 -9.31
CA ILE A 41 -5.95 -18.10 -8.55
C ILE A 41 -5.45 -19.49 -8.19
N VAL A 42 -6.35 -20.40 -7.80
CA VAL A 42 -5.98 -21.78 -7.47
C VAL A 42 -5.48 -22.52 -8.71
N GLU A 43 -6.19 -22.41 -9.83
CA GLU A 43 -5.77 -23.00 -11.12
C GLU A 43 -4.38 -22.48 -11.54
N PHE A 44 -4.17 -21.16 -11.42
CA PHE A 44 -2.86 -20.55 -11.68
C PHE A 44 -1.76 -21.13 -10.77
N LEU A 45 -2.02 -21.30 -9.47
CA LEU A 45 -1.05 -21.86 -8.52
C LEU A 45 -0.68 -23.31 -8.87
N GLU A 46 -1.66 -24.14 -9.24
CA GLU A 46 -1.46 -25.53 -9.66
C GLU A 46 -0.60 -25.61 -10.93
N GLU A 47 -0.89 -24.77 -11.93
CA GLU A 47 -0.09 -24.69 -13.17
C GLU A 47 1.35 -24.21 -12.92
N TRP A 48 1.55 -23.34 -11.92
CA TRP A 48 2.84 -22.77 -11.56
C TRP A 48 3.63 -23.60 -10.53
N GLY A 49 3.38 -24.91 -10.45
CA GLY A 49 4.24 -25.83 -9.70
C GLY A 49 3.94 -25.88 -8.20
N MET A 50 2.74 -25.48 -7.78
CA MET A 50 2.23 -25.85 -6.46
C MET A 50 1.93 -27.35 -6.42
N GLU A 51 2.56 -28.07 -5.49
CA GLU A 51 2.29 -29.48 -5.24
C GLU A 51 1.02 -29.61 -4.39
N ASN A 52 0.06 -30.42 -4.85
CA ASN A 52 -1.20 -30.63 -4.15
C ASN A 52 -0.96 -31.37 -2.81
N LEU A 53 -1.79 -31.08 -1.82
CA LEU A 53 -1.71 -31.70 -0.49
C LEU A 53 -1.85 -33.24 -0.57
N GLU A 54 -2.68 -33.76 -1.48
CA GLU A 54 -2.91 -35.20 -1.62
C GLU A 54 -1.68 -35.96 -2.14
N GLU A 55 -0.81 -35.27 -2.90
CA GLU A 55 0.36 -35.87 -3.54
C GLU A 55 1.59 -35.87 -2.63
N THR A 56 1.57 -35.11 -1.52
CA THR A 56 2.75 -34.85 -0.71
C THR A 56 2.76 -35.69 0.57
N SER A 57 3.50 -36.82 0.59
CA SER A 57 3.50 -37.73 1.75
C SER A 57 4.77 -37.74 2.62
N SER A 58 5.89 -37.17 2.14
CA SER A 58 7.21 -37.37 2.80
C SER A 58 8.10 -36.12 2.93
N GLU A 59 7.99 -35.13 2.04
CA GLU A 59 8.89 -33.95 2.01
C GLU A 59 8.20 -32.61 2.35
N MET A 60 7.00 -32.66 2.94
CA MET A 60 6.19 -31.47 3.25
C MET A 60 6.94 -30.40 4.07
N SER A 61 7.92 -30.79 4.90
CA SER A 61 8.66 -29.87 5.76
C SER A 61 9.65 -28.96 5.02
N LYS A 62 9.98 -29.26 3.76
CA LYS A 62 10.99 -28.53 2.97
C LYS A 62 10.41 -27.40 2.13
N GLY A 63 9.12 -27.43 1.81
CA GLY A 63 8.48 -26.39 1.02
C GLY A 63 7.75 -25.35 1.88
N THR A 64 7.24 -24.31 1.22
CA THR A 64 6.43 -23.24 1.82
C THR A 64 4.96 -23.57 1.64
N LYS A 65 4.17 -23.51 2.71
CA LYS A 65 2.73 -23.77 2.69
C LYS A 65 2.03 -22.64 1.95
N VAL A 66 1.14 -22.97 1.01
CA VAL A 66 0.36 -21.98 0.26
C VAL A 66 -1.10 -22.02 0.72
N PHE A 67 -1.58 -20.89 1.21
CA PHE A 67 -2.95 -20.70 1.66
C PHE A 67 -3.67 -19.72 0.74
N VAL A 68 -4.91 -20.05 0.35
CA VAL A 68 -5.80 -19.16 -0.38
C VAL A 68 -7.07 -18.99 0.45
N ASN A 69 -7.36 -17.77 0.91
CA ASN A 69 -8.49 -17.47 1.81
C ASN A 69 -8.54 -18.38 3.06
N GLY A 70 -7.36 -18.67 3.63
CA GLY A 70 -7.19 -19.55 4.79
C GLY A 70 -7.27 -21.05 4.51
N VAL A 71 -7.59 -21.47 3.28
CA VAL A 71 -7.57 -22.88 2.88
C VAL A 71 -6.16 -23.26 2.44
N TRP A 72 -5.60 -24.31 3.04
CA TRP A 72 -4.30 -24.84 2.64
C TRP A 72 -4.43 -25.61 1.33
N GLN A 73 -3.94 -25.01 0.24
CA GLN A 73 -4.04 -25.60 -1.11
C GLN A 73 -2.90 -26.58 -1.41
N GLY A 74 -1.70 -26.28 -0.93
CA GLY A 74 -0.55 -27.10 -1.24
C GLY A 74 0.76 -26.54 -0.73
N ILE A 75 1.85 -27.01 -1.34
CA ILE A 75 3.21 -26.62 -0.98
C ILE A 75 3.94 -26.16 -2.23
N HIS A 76 4.71 -25.08 -2.11
CA HIS A 76 5.57 -24.59 -3.19
C HIS A 76 7.03 -24.52 -2.74
N ARG A 77 7.95 -24.99 -3.59
CA ARG A 77 9.39 -25.05 -3.27
C ARG A 77 10.12 -23.72 -3.45
N ASP A 78 9.66 -22.90 -4.39
CA ASP A 78 10.23 -21.57 -4.67
C ASP A 78 9.18 -20.44 -4.50
N PRO A 79 8.76 -20.12 -3.26
CA PRO A 79 7.75 -19.10 -3.02
C PRO A 79 8.21 -17.68 -3.42
N ALA A 80 9.52 -17.44 -3.55
CA ALA A 80 10.02 -16.10 -3.87
C ALA A 80 9.71 -15.75 -5.33
N HIS A 81 9.97 -16.69 -6.23
CA HIS A 81 9.61 -16.53 -7.64
C HIS A 81 8.10 -16.47 -7.84
N LEU A 82 7.34 -17.30 -7.12
CA LEU A 82 5.87 -17.31 -7.19
C LEU A 82 5.28 -15.94 -6.78
N VAL A 83 5.72 -15.37 -5.66
CA VAL A 83 5.26 -14.04 -5.22
C VAL A 83 5.60 -12.97 -6.24
N GLY A 84 6.81 -13.00 -6.80
CA GLY A 84 7.21 -12.05 -7.86
C GLY A 84 6.33 -12.14 -9.10
N THR A 85 5.94 -13.36 -9.50
CA THR A 85 5.03 -13.57 -10.62
C THR A 85 3.61 -13.10 -10.30
N VAL A 86 3.05 -13.43 -9.12
CA VAL A 86 1.70 -12.98 -8.75
C VAL A 86 1.62 -11.46 -8.68
N LYS A 87 2.62 -10.80 -8.07
CA LYS A 87 2.71 -9.34 -8.02
C LYS A 87 2.83 -8.72 -9.42
N ARG A 88 3.61 -9.34 -10.32
CA ARG A 88 3.70 -8.89 -11.72
C ARG A 88 2.35 -8.99 -12.44
N LEU A 89 1.65 -10.11 -12.32
CA LEU A 89 0.32 -10.30 -12.92
C LEU A 89 -0.71 -9.30 -12.36
N ARG A 90 -0.66 -9.02 -11.06
CA ARG A 90 -1.47 -7.98 -10.42
C ARG A 90 -1.20 -6.60 -11.03
N ARG A 91 0.07 -6.26 -11.25
CA ARG A 91 0.51 -4.97 -11.82
C ARG A 91 0.25 -4.83 -13.31
N GLN A 92 -0.11 -5.91 -14.01
CA GLN A 92 -0.45 -5.93 -15.44
C GLN A 92 -1.97 -5.97 -15.69
N GLY A 93 -2.78 -6.09 -14.63
CA GLY A 93 -4.23 -6.23 -14.73
C GLY A 93 -4.73 -7.66 -15.00
N ASP A 94 -3.85 -8.64 -15.14
CA ASP A 94 -4.23 -10.06 -15.35
C ASP A 94 -4.91 -10.66 -14.10
N ILE A 95 -4.46 -10.23 -12.92
CA ILE A 95 -5.07 -10.53 -11.64
C ILE A 95 -5.64 -9.23 -11.07
N SER A 96 -6.81 -9.32 -10.43
CA SER A 96 -7.42 -8.16 -9.77
C SER A 96 -6.46 -7.49 -8.79
N SER A 97 -6.40 -6.16 -8.85
CA SER A 97 -5.59 -5.31 -7.97
C SER A 97 -5.97 -5.44 -6.48
N GLU A 98 -7.12 -6.05 -6.16
CA GLU A 98 -7.55 -6.32 -4.79
C GLU A 98 -6.90 -7.56 -4.16
N VAL A 99 -6.30 -8.44 -4.96
CA VAL A 99 -5.70 -9.68 -4.44
C VAL A 99 -4.47 -9.33 -3.61
N SER A 100 -4.46 -9.75 -2.35
CA SER A 100 -3.33 -9.56 -1.43
C SER A 100 -2.43 -10.78 -1.39
N VAL A 101 -1.13 -10.53 -1.28
CA VAL A 101 -0.09 -11.58 -1.29
C VAL A 101 0.88 -11.34 -0.16
N VAL A 102 0.84 -12.22 0.84
CA VAL A 102 1.65 -12.13 2.06
C VAL A 102 2.59 -13.32 2.13
N ARG A 103 3.90 -13.06 2.20
CA ARG A 103 4.92 -14.10 2.38
C ARG A 103 5.57 -13.99 3.75
N ASP A 104 5.18 -14.88 4.65
CA ASP A 104 5.85 -15.05 5.92
C ASP A 104 7.05 -16.00 5.77
N VAL A 105 8.24 -15.42 5.69
CA VAL A 105 9.50 -16.16 5.53
C VAL A 105 9.82 -16.98 6.79
N ARG A 106 9.42 -16.52 7.97
CA ARG A 106 9.73 -17.16 9.25
C ARG A 106 8.87 -18.41 9.44
N GLU A 107 7.57 -18.29 9.22
CA GLU A 107 6.62 -19.40 9.39
C GLU A 107 6.52 -20.31 8.15
N ARG A 108 7.21 -19.94 7.06
CA ARG A 108 7.19 -20.63 5.76
C ARG A 108 5.76 -20.75 5.23
N GLU A 109 5.07 -19.62 5.19
CA GLU A 109 3.71 -19.52 4.68
C GLU A 109 3.61 -18.44 3.60
N LEU A 110 2.91 -18.78 2.53
CA LEU A 110 2.42 -17.85 1.53
C LEU A 110 0.90 -17.80 1.69
N ARG A 111 0.35 -16.63 1.99
CA ARG A 111 -1.08 -16.42 2.16
C ARG A 111 -1.56 -15.48 1.04
N ILE A 112 -2.60 -15.90 0.33
CA ILE A 112 -3.23 -15.12 -0.73
C ILE A 112 -4.69 -14.90 -0.33
N PHE A 113 -5.12 -13.64 -0.39
CA PHE A 113 -6.49 -13.25 -0.05
C PHE A 113 -7.18 -12.63 -1.26
N THR A 114 -8.35 -13.17 -1.58
CA THR A 114 -9.24 -12.68 -2.65
C THR A 114 -10.63 -12.34 -2.12
N ASP A 115 -10.82 -12.42 -0.80
CA ASP A 115 -12.08 -12.13 -0.12
C ASP A 115 -12.42 -10.64 -0.11
N ALA A 116 -13.71 -10.38 0.12
CA ALA A 116 -14.30 -9.07 0.23
C ALA A 116 -14.19 -8.52 1.66
N GLY A 117 -14.21 -7.19 1.81
CA GLY A 117 -14.25 -6.53 3.11
C GLY A 117 -12.88 -6.21 3.72
N ARG A 118 -11.78 -6.49 3.02
CA ARG A 118 -10.45 -6.03 3.41
C ARG A 118 -10.33 -4.54 3.14
N VAL A 119 -9.67 -3.83 4.04
CA VAL A 119 -9.37 -2.41 3.84
C VAL A 119 -8.00 -2.31 3.20
N CYS A 120 -7.96 -1.72 2.01
CA CYS A 120 -6.76 -1.47 1.25
C CYS A 120 -6.48 0.03 1.18
N ARG A 121 -5.24 0.38 0.85
CA ARG A 121 -4.83 1.74 0.56
C ARG A 121 -3.87 1.75 -0.62
N PRO A 122 -3.98 2.73 -1.52
CA PRO A 122 -3.08 2.85 -2.65
C PRO A 122 -1.75 3.48 -2.22
N LEU A 123 -0.65 2.96 -2.74
CA LEU A 123 0.69 3.48 -2.56
C LEU A 123 1.44 3.49 -3.90
N PHE A 124 2.43 4.36 -4.05
CA PHE A 124 3.31 4.32 -5.21
C PHE A 124 4.30 3.18 -5.08
N ILE A 125 4.51 2.46 -6.19
CA ILE A 125 5.55 1.42 -6.26
C ILE A 125 6.92 2.09 -6.38
N VAL A 126 7.90 1.53 -5.66
CA VAL A 126 9.31 1.93 -5.72
C VAL A 126 10.12 0.78 -6.30
N GLU A 127 10.93 1.09 -7.31
CA GLU A 127 11.90 0.19 -7.91
C GLU A 127 13.28 0.87 -7.92
N ASP A 128 14.32 0.17 -7.48
CA ASP A 128 15.69 0.70 -7.41
C ASP A 128 15.80 2.08 -6.75
N GLN A 129 15.09 2.28 -5.63
CA GLN A 129 15.07 3.54 -4.88
C GLN A 129 14.52 4.74 -5.68
N LYS A 130 13.70 4.46 -6.70
CA LYS A 130 13.01 5.47 -7.51
C LYS A 130 11.53 5.15 -7.59
N LEU A 131 10.71 6.19 -7.65
CA LEU A 131 9.30 6.01 -7.97
C LEU A 131 9.17 5.50 -9.40
N VAL A 132 8.28 4.54 -9.60
CA VAL A 132 7.88 4.12 -10.96
C VAL A 132 7.11 5.26 -11.65
N LEU A 133 6.38 6.08 -10.88
CA LEU A 133 5.70 7.28 -11.38
C LEU A 133 6.72 8.28 -11.95
N THR A 134 6.53 8.65 -13.22
CA THR A 134 7.35 9.65 -13.91
C THR A 134 6.60 10.98 -14.11
N LYS A 135 7.35 12.04 -14.44
CA LYS A 135 6.75 13.35 -14.78
C LYS A 135 5.86 13.27 -16.03
N ASP A 136 6.17 12.39 -16.97
CA ASP A 136 5.38 12.19 -18.17
C ASP A 136 4.02 11.57 -17.83
N ASN A 137 3.97 10.62 -16.88
CA ASN A 137 2.70 10.10 -16.37
C ASN A 137 1.86 11.20 -15.70
N VAL A 138 2.50 12.11 -14.96
CA VAL A 138 1.81 13.25 -14.33
C VAL A 138 1.26 14.21 -15.38
N ALA A 139 2.00 14.48 -16.45
CA ALA A 139 1.50 15.28 -17.56
C ALA A 139 0.27 14.63 -18.22
N GLN A 140 0.32 13.32 -18.47
CA GLN A 140 -0.80 12.56 -19.04
C GLN A 140 -2.04 12.53 -18.14
N LEU A 141 -1.88 12.60 -16.81
CA LEU A 141 -3.00 12.71 -15.86
C LEU A 141 -3.65 14.11 -15.87
N GLN A 142 -2.94 15.14 -16.34
CA GLN A 142 -3.43 16.53 -16.38
C GLN A 142 -4.22 16.84 -17.67
N ILE A 143 -4.22 15.92 -18.64
CA ILE A 143 -4.97 16.06 -19.89
C ILE A 143 -6.48 16.05 -19.60
N GLU A 144 -7.22 17.03 -20.13
CA GLU A 144 -8.68 17.14 -19.96
C GLU A 144 -9.44 16.02 -20.70
N ASP A 145 -10.63 15.68 -20.20
CA ASP A 145 -11.48 14.65 -20.81
C ASP A 145 -11.86 15.04 -22.26
N GLY A 146 -11.47 14.20 -23.22
CA GLY A 146 -11.82 14.38 -24.64
C GLY A 146 -10.85 15.25 -25.44
N MET A 147 -9.72 15.64 -24.86
CA MET A 147 -8.61 16.26 -25.61
C MET A 147 -7.48 15.24 -25.78
N GLU A 148 -7.04 15.07 -27.03
CA GLU A 148 -5.75 14.42 -27.33
C GLU A 148 -4.73 15.54 -27.50
N GLU A 149 -3.55 15.41 -26.88
CA GLU A 149 -2.46 16.35 -27.18
C GLU A 149 -1.99 16.19 -28.63
N GLU A 150 -1.40 17.23 -29.20
CA GLU A 150 -0.88 17.23 -30.58
C GLU A 150 0.15 16.10 -30.84
N ASP A 151 0.72 15.52 -29.79
CA ASP A 151 1.71 14.42 -29.83
C ASP A 151 1.07 13.01 -29.76
N GLY A 152 -0.26 12.91 -29.75
CA GLY A 152 -1.00 11.64 -29.72
C GLY A 152 -0.96 10.92 -28.37
N GLN A 153 -0.58 11.60 -27.30
CA GLN A 153 -0.60 11.03 -25.95
C GLN A 153 -2.03 10.97 -25.42
N GLN A 154 -2.43 9.80 -24.96
CA GLN A 154 -3.73 9.56 -24.36
C GLN A 154 -3.70 9.90 -22.87
N ARG A 155 -4.80 10.47 -22.37
CA ARG A 155 -5.02 10.70 -20.94
C ARG A 155 -4.88 9.38 -20.17
N LEU A 156 -4.11 9.41 -19.09
CA LEU A 156 -4.09 8.32 -18.12
C LEU A 156 -5.26 8.45 -17.14
N THR A 157 -5.88 7.33 -16.81
CA THR A 157 -6.88 7.21 -15.74
C THR A 157 -6.29 6.55 -14.51
N TRP A 158 -7.00 6.61 -13.38
CA TRP A 158 -6.58 5.90 -12.16
C TRP A 158 -6.45 4.39 -12.38
N THR A 159 -7.35 3.80 -13.18
CA THR A 159 -7.29 2.38 -13.53
C THR A 159 -6.02 2.07 -14.30
N ASP A 160 -5.62 2.93 -15.24
CA ASP A 160 -4.38 2.75 -16.00
C ASP A 160 -3.15 2.82 -15.09
N LEU A 161 -3.16 3.61 -14.01
CA LEU A 161 -2.06 3.64 -13.03
C LEU A 161 -1.91 2.31 -12.26
N LEU A 162 -3.01 1.61 -12.02
CA LEU A 162 -3.00 0.29 -11.38
C LEU A 162 -2.50 -0.78 -12.37
N GLU A 163 -3.04 -0.78 -13.59
CA GLU A 163 -2.72 -1.76 -14.65
C GLU A 163 -1.34 -1.54 -15.29
N SER A 164 -0.72 -0.38 -15.09
CA SER A 164 0.68 -0.11 -15.47
C SER A 164 1.67 -0.37 -14.33
N GLY A 165 1.20 -0.78 -13.15
CA GLY A 165 2.07 -1.04 -12.00
C GLY A 165 2.74 0.20 -11.43
N ILE A 166 2.11 1.38 -11.55
CA ILE A 166 2.58 2.63 -10.93
C ILE A 166 2.07 2.71 -9.48
N VAL A 167 0.81 2.32 -9.27
CA VAL A 167 0.14 2.31 -7.97
C VAL A 167 -0.25 0.88 -7.60
N GLU A 168 -0.13 0.54 -6.33
CA GLU A 168 -0.50 -0.76 -5.78
C GLU A 168 -1.39 -0.59 -4.56
N TYR A 169 -2.49 -1.35 -4.49
CA TYR A 169 -3.32 -1.44 -3.30
C TYR A 169 -2.69 -2.42 -2.32
N LEU A 170 -2.41 -1.95 -1.10
CA LEU A 170 -1.95 -2.80 0.00
C LEU A 170 -3.03 -2.89 1.07
N ASP A 171 -3.27 -4.10 1.57
CA ASP A 171 -4.08 -4.31 2.76
C ASP A 171 -3.20 -4.38 4.03
N ALA A 172 -3.87 -4.46 5.18
CA ALA A 172 -3.21 -4.46 6.48
C ALA A 172 -2.22 -5.62 6.68
N GLU A 173 -2.48 -6.80 6.08
CA GLU A 173 -1.58 -7.96 6.24
C GLU A 173 -0.39 -7.87 5.27
N GLU A 174 -0.60 -7.42 4.03
CA GLU A 174 0.49 -7.19 3.08
C GLU A 174 1.44 -6.08 3.57
N GLU A 175 0.91 -5.09 4.30
CA GLU A 175 1.68 -4.01 4.92
C GLU A 175 2.80 -4.52 5.85
N GLU A 176 2.61 -5.67 6.51
CA GLU A 176 3.63 -6.27 7.40
C GLU A 176 4.88 -6.76 6.66
N THR A 177 4.79 -6.96 5.35
CA THR A 177 5.88 -7.51 4.52
C THR A 177 6.59 -6.47 3.66
N VAL A 178 6.10 -5.24 3.65
CA VAL A 178 6.61 -4.15 2.81
C VAL A 178 7.36 -3.10 3.62
N MET A 179 8.05 -2.23 2.92
CA MET A 179 8.77 -1.09 3.48
C MET A 179 8.35 0.17 2.73
N ILE A 180 7.70 1.09 3.45
CA ILE A 180 7.03 2.28 2.89
C ILE A 180 7.77 3.54 3.36
N CYS A 181 8.26 4.36 2.43
CA CYS A 181 8.81 5.67 2.74
C CYS A 181 7.71 6.75 2.77
N MET A 182 7.96 7.84 3.52
CA MET A 182 6.94 8.87 3.76
C MET A 182 6.94 9.96 2.69
N THR A 183 8.11 10.30 2.16
CA THR A 183 8.26 11.32 1.12
C THR A 183 9.23 10.87 0.02
N PRO A 184 9.07 11.37 -1.21
CA PRO A 184 10.04 11.11 -2.28
C PRO A 184 11.45 11.62 -1.96
N GLU A 185 11.58 12.67 -1.13
CA GLU A 185 12.89 13.13 -0.66
C GLU A 185 13.61 12.07 0.18
N ASP A 186 12.86 11.26 0.94
CA ASP A 186 13.45 10.16 1.73
C ASP A 186 14.08 9.10 0.80
N LEU A 187 13.48 8.84 -0.37
CA LEU A 187 14.05 7.95 -1.38
C LEU A 187 15.33 8.52 -1.96
N GLU A 188 15.33 9.81 -2.30
CA GLU A 188 16.52 10.48 -2.85
C GLU A 188 17.69 10.48 -1.84
N MET A 189 17.40 10.73 -0.56
CA MET A 189 18.40 10.62 0.51
C MET A 189 18.95 9.21 0.64
N SER A 190 18.08 8.17 0.66
CA SER A 190 18.51 6.77 0.71
C SER A 190 19.36 6.38 -0.50
N ARG A 191 19.02 6.85 -1.71
CA ARG A 191 19.78 6.63 -2.94
C ARG A 191 21.16 7.30 -2.90
N MET A 192 21.20 8.58 -2.53
CA MET A 192 22.45 9.35 -2.41
C MET A 192 23.39 8.74 -1.38
N PHE A 193 22.86 8.31 -0.23
CA PHE A 193 23.63 7.62 0.80
C PHE A 193 24.21 6.29 0.29
N GLN A 194 23.47 5.53 -0.51
CA GLN A 194 23.96 4.29 -1.12
C GLN A 194 25.10 4.51 -2.11
N GLU A 195 25.00 5.55 -2.94
CA GLU A 195 25.99 5.84 -3.98
C GLU A 195 27.27 6.47 -3.41
N THR A 196 27.12 7.37 -2.43
CA THR A 196 28.23 8.22 -1.95
C THR A 196 28.71 7.90 -0.55
N GLY A 197 27.92 7.16 0.25
CA GLY A 197 28.15 6.94 1.67
C GLY A 197 28.03 8.22 2.52
N GLN A 198 27.58 9.32 1.92
CA GLN A 198 27.45 10.62 2.57
C GLN A 198 25.99 11.07 2.58
N VAL A 199 25.66 11.81 3.62
CA VAL A 199 24.38 12.46 3.80
C VAL A 199 24.56 13.88 3.34
N GLN A 200 23.83 14.29 2.30
CA GLN A 200 23.80 15.69 1.96
C GLN A 200 23.03 16.41 3.07
N ALA A 201 23.72 17.29 3.80
CA ALA A 201 23.06 18.10 4.80
C ALA A 201 22.10 19.05 4.09
N ASP A 202 20.80 18.92 4.36
CA ASP A 202 19.82 19.91 3.91
C ASP A 202 20.26 21.30 4.33
N GLN A 203 19.92 22.31 3.50
CA GLN A 203 20.05 23.70 3.91
C GLN A 203 19.24 23.88 5.20
N TYR A 204 19.91 24.31 6.26
CA TYR A 204 19.27 24.48 7.56
C TYR A 204 18.16 25.54 7.47
N ASP A 205 16.91 25.07 7.49
CA ASP A 205 15.72 25.89 7.59
C ASP A 205 15.19 25.83 9.04
N PRO A 206 15.26 26.94 9.80
CA PRO A 206 14.79 26.98 11.18
C PRO A 206 13.27 26.86 11.31
N SER A 207 12.51 27.02 10.22
CA SER A 207 11.05 26.95 10.20
C SER A 207 10.48 25.61 9.72
N ALA A 208 11.32 24.73 9.18
CA ALA A 208 10.90 23.45 8.66
C ALA A 208 10.65 22.42 9.78
N THR A 209 9.71 21.51 9.53
CA THR A 209 9.51 20.33 10.38
C THR A 209 10.76 19.48 10.40
N VAL A 210 11.25 19.14 11.60
CA VAL A 210 12.41 18.28 11.77
C VAL A 210 12.09 16.88 11.24
N LYS A 211 12.69 16.52 10.10
CA LYS A 211 12.60 15.16 9.56
C LYS A 211 13.47 14.21 10.37
N GLY A 212 12.96 13.00 10.59
CA GLY A 212 13.72 11.94 11.24
C GLY A 212 14.84 11.43 10.32
N THR A 213 16.02 11.19 10.87
CA THR A 213 17.16 10.56 10.18
C THR A 213 16.99 9.03 10.05
N MET A 214 15.87 8.49 10.55
CA MET A 214 15.54 7.06 10.52
C MET A 214 15.06 6.65 9.13
N GLY A 215 15.82 5.81 8.44
CA GLY A 215 15.51 5.32 7.09
C GLY A 215 16.64 5.47 6.08
N MET A 216 17.72 6.17 6.44
CA MET A 216 18.82 6.46 5.51
C MET A 216 19.65 5.23 5.14
N SER A 217 19.78 4.28 6.05
CA SER A 217 20.42 2.98 5.79
C SER A 217 19.44 1.94 5.22
N THR A 218 18.21 2.33 4.90
CA THR A 218 17.24 1.41 4.32
C THR A 218 17.59 1.19 2.86
N HIS A 219 17.90 -0.06 2.52
CA HIS A 219 18.29 -0.45 1.16
C HIS A 219 17.13 -1.02 0.34
N THR A 220 15.95 -1.15 0.93
CA THR A 220 14.87 -1.99 0.43
C THR A 220 13.51 -1.31 0.51
N TRP A 221 13.42 -0.02 0.16
CA TRP A 221 12.11 0.63 0.01
C TRP A 221 11.35 -0.06 -1.11
N THR A 222 10.09 -0.41 -0.84
CA THR A 222 9.21 -1.11 -1.80
C THR A 222 8.09 -0.21 -2.30
N HIS A 223 7.66 0.73 -1.46
CA HIS A 223 6.55 1.63 -1.73
C HIS A 223 6.84 3.02 -1.16
N CYS A 224 6.11 4.02 -1.65
CA CYS A 224 6.11 5.37 -1.14
C CYS A 224 4.67 5.80 -0.85
N GLU A 225 4.49 6.52 0.26
CA GLU A 225 3.25 7.21 0.57
C GLU A 225 2.89 8.20 -0.55
N ILE A 226 1.60 8.26 -0.92
CA ILE A 226 1.13 9.24 -1.91
C ILE A 226 1.20 10.64 -1.31
N HIS A 227 0.59 10.80 -0.13
CA HIS A 227 0.73 12.00 0.68
C HIS A 227 0.31 11.72 2.13
N PRO A 228 1.11 12.09 3.17
CA PRO A 228 0.79 11.78 4.57
C PRO A 228 -0.57 12.30 5.07
N ALA A 229 -1.11 13.36 4.47
CA ALA A 229 -2.44 13.87 4.83
C ALA A 229 -3.60 12.93 4.46
N MET A 230 -3.38 11.95 3.57
CA MET A 230 -4.42 11.01 3.13
C MET A 230 -4.86 10.04 4.23
N ILE A 231 -4.14 9.98 5.34
CA ILE A 231 -4.52 9.22 6.55
C ILE A 231 -5.74 9.82 7.27
N LEU A 232 -6.09 11.07 6.98
CA LEU A 232 -7.21 11.75 7.61
C LEU A 232 -8.55 11.23 7.06
N GLY A 233 -9.60 11.35 7.86
CA GLY A 233 -10.98 11.15 7.43
C GLY A 233 -11.59 12.47 6.94
N ILE A 234 -12.79 12.38 6.38
CA ILE A 234 -13.48 13.52 5.74
C ILE A 234 -13.66 14.71 6.69
N CYS A 235 -14.03 14.48 7.96
CA CYS A 235 -14.24 15.58 8.89
C CYS A 235 -12.92 16.12 9.47
N ALA A 236 -11.87 15.30 9.48
CA ALA A 236 -10.55 15.73 9.94
C ALA A 236 -9.79 16.50 8.85
N SER A 237 -10.02 16.20 7.56
CA SER A 237 -9.34 16.84 6.44
C SER A 237 -9.74 18.29 6.19
N ILE A 238 -10.89 18.73 6.73
CA ILE A 238 -11.37 20.11 6.65
C ILE A 238 -10.81 21.01 7.78
N ILE A 239 -10.07 20.45 8.73
CA ILE A 239 -9.47 21.20 9.83
C ILE A 239 -8.20 21.90 9.29
N PRO A 240 -8.09 23.24 9.38
CA PRO A 240 -6.87 23.93 8.97
C PRO A 240 -5.68 23.49 9.83
N PHE A 241 -4.56 23.16 9.18
CA PHE A 241 -3.30 22.75 9.82
C PHE A 241 -3.50 21.69 10.92
N PRO A 242 -4.08 20.52 10.59
CA PRO A 242 -4.47 19.52 11.58
C PRO A 242 -3.26 18.92 12.31
N ASP A 243 -2.09 18.92 11.67
CA ASP A 243 -0.80 18.50 12.20
C ASP A 243 -0.18 19.49 13.20
N HIS A 244 -0.67 20.73 13.27
CA HIS A 244 -0.19 21.79 14.17
C HIS A 244 -1.04 21.95 15.44
N ASN A 245 -2.02 21.07 15.63
CA ASN A 245 -2.93 21.12 16.78
C ASN A 245 -2.59 20.05 17.83
N GLN A 246 -2.92 20.36 19.08
CA GLN A 246 -2.96 19.32 20.12
C GLN A 246 -4.01 18.27 19.74
N SER A 247 -3.61 17.00 19.62
CA SER A 247 -4.42 15.89 19.11
C SER A 247 -5.89 15.88 19.57
N PRO A 248 -6.23 15.99 20.88
CA PRO A 248 -7.61 16.11 21.35
C PRO A 248 -8.49 17.16 20.65
N ARG A 249 -7.91 18.30 20.24
CA ARG A 249 -8.65 19.38 19.55
C ARG A 249 -9.12 18.98 18.17
N ASN A 250 -8.34 18.16 17.48
CA ASN A 250 -8.74 17.63 16.18
C ASN A 250 -9.95 16.71 16.33
N THR A 251 -9.95 15.83 17.34
CA THR A 251 -11.09 14.94 17.63
C THR A 251 -12.36 15.73 17.94
N TYR A 252 -12.27 16.78 18.75
CA TYR A 252 -13.42 17.64 19.06
C TYR A 252 -14.00 18.29 17.80
N GLN A 253 -13.17 18.91 16.98
CA GLN A 253 -13.64 19.56 15.76
C GLN A 253 -14.24 18.57 14.77
N SER A 254 -13.65 17.38 14.61
CA SER A 254 -14.19 16.35 13.72
C SER A 254 -15.57 15.83 14.17
N ALA A 255 -15.82 15.75 15.48
CA ALA A 255 -17.12 15.35 16.00
C ALA A 255 -18.16 16.49 15.90
N MET A 256 -17.79 17.70 16.33
CA MET A 256 -18.67 18.87 16.33
C MET A 256 -18.99 19.36 14.90
N GLY A 257 -18.05 19.21 13.95
CA GLY A 257 -18.24 19.59 12.56
C GLY A 257 -19.41 18.87 11.87
N LYS A 258 -19.76 17.66 12.32
CA LYS A 258 -20.94 16.92 11.83
C LYS A 258 -22.27 17.59 12.19
N GLN A 259 -22.27 18.56 13.11
CA GLN A 259 -23.44 19.32 13.55
C GLN A 259 -23.49 20.73 12.93
N ALA A 260 -22.56 21.06 12.03
CA ALA A 260 -22.60 22.32 11.31
C ALA A 260 -23.88 22.42 10.45
N MET A 261 -24.41 23.64 10.34
CA MET A 261 -25.63 23.97 9.59
C MET A 261 -25.30 24.49 8.20
#